data_AF-A0A2T0HPU4-F1
#
_entry.id   AF-A0A2T0HPU4-F1
#
_cell.length_a   1.000
_cell.length_b   1.000
_cell.length_c   1.000
_cell.angle_alpha   90.00
_cell.angle_beta   90.00
_cell.angle_gamma   90.00
#
_symmetry.space_group_name_H-M   'P 1'
#
loop_
_entity.id
_entity.type
_entity.pdbx_description
1 polymer ?
#
loop_
_entity_poly.entity_id
_entity_poly.type
_entity_poly.pdbx_seq_one_letter_code
_entity_poly.pdbx_strand_id
1 'polypeptide(L)'
;MSLLKLYVMLTTLALLSGCNALASKTNMLSDDDVKSQSAGALGYAPADLTVINRRTQGTNTYVLLKTNDNKQFNCIINGGNILTFGMSNPPACAPKGQPIKSAPFGG
;
A
#
# COMPACT_ATOMS: atom_id res chain seq x y z
N MET A 1 -4.33 26.12 -32.59
CA MET A 1 -5.06 25.56 -31.42
C MET A 1 -5.73 26.69 -30.68
N SER A 2 -7.02 26.56 -30.32
CA SER A 2 -7.73 27.60 -29.53
C SER A 2 -7.22 27.64 -28.09
N LEU A 3 -7.19 28.82 -27.45
CA LEU A 3 -6.82 28.98 -26.03
C LEU A 3 -7.66 28.08 -25.11
N LEU A 4 -8.93 27.84 -25.45
CA LEU A 4 -9.80 26.93 -24.69
C LEU A 4 -9.26 25.49 -24.70
N LYS A 5 -8.75 25.03 -25.85
CA LYS A 5 -8.17 23.68 -25.98
C LYS A 5 -6.86 23.55 -25.18
N LEU A 6 -6.07 24.62 -25.12
CA LEU A 6 -4.85 24.66 -24.30
C LEU A 6 -5.18 24.60 -22.80
N TYR A 7 -6.19 25.34 -22.35
CA TYR A 7 -6.65 25.33 -20.96
C TYR A 7 -7.17 23.96 -20.52
N VAL A 8 -8.01 23.31 -21.34
CA VAL A 8 -8.54 21.97 -21.05
C VAL A 8 -7.43 20.92 -21.01
N MET A 9 -6.44 21.02 -21.89
CA MET A 9 -5.30 20.11 -21.90
C MET A 9 -4.40 20.29 -20.66
N LEU A 10 -4.22 21.53 -20.19
CA LEU A 10 -3.40 21.82 -19.01
C LEU A 10 -4.07 21.36 -17.71
N THR A 11 -5.39 21.55 -17.57
CA THR A 11 -6.14 21.12 -16.39
C THR A 11 -6.23 19.61 -16.29
N THR A 12 -6.45 18.91 -17.41
CA THR A 12 -6.45 17.44 -17.43
C THR A 12 -5.09 16.87 -17.03
N LEU A 13 -3.99 17.43 -17.53
CA LEU A 13 -2.64 16.99 -17.18
C LEU A 13 -2.31 17.21 -15.68
N ALA A 14 -2.81 18.29 -15.09
CA ALA A 14 -2.66 18.57 -13.66
C ALA A 14 -3.46 17.60 -12.76
N LEU A 15 -4.61 17.12 -13.23
CA LEU A 15 -5.43 16.15 -12.47
C LEU A 15 -4.81 14.74 -12.47
N LEU A 16 -4.13 14.33 -13.55
CA LEU A 16 -3.49 13.02 -13.68
C LEU A 16 -2.29 12.81 -12.73
N SER A 17 -1.50 13.86 -12.48
CA SER A 17 -0.40 13.79 -11.50
C SER A 17 -0.89 13.78 -10.05
N GLY A 18 -2.09 14.31 -9.81
CA GLY A 18 -2.75 14.32 -8.51
C GLY A 18 -3.21 12.94 -8.03
N CYS A 19 -3.57 12.01 -8.93
CA CYS A 19 -4.15 10.72 -8.53
C CYS A 19 -3.22 9.88 -7.64
N ASN A 20 -1.91 9.87 -7.90
CA ASN A 20 -0.94 9.13 -7.07
C ASN A 20 -0.75 9.76 -5.69
N ALA A 21 -0.73 11.10 -5.63
CA ALA A 21 -0.65 11.83 -4.36
C ALA A 21 -1.93 11.66 -3.55
N LEU A 22 -3.10 11.71 -4.20
CA LEU A 22 -4.40 11.47 -3.59
C LEU A 22 -4.49 10.06 -3.02
N ALA A 23 -4.14 9.03 -3.79
CA ALA A 23 -4.14 7.63 -3.32
C ALA A 23 -3.26 7.45 -2.07
N SER A 24 -2.08 8.08 -2.05
CA SER A 24 -1.15 8.04 -0.91
C SER A 24 -1.71 8.74 0.32
N LYS A 25 -2.33 9.92 0.15
CA LYS A 25 -2.88 10.73 1.25
C LYS A 25 -4.23 10.24 1.76
N THR A 26 -4.92 9.40 1.01
CA THR A 26 -6.25 8.86 1.34
C THR A 26 -6.21 7.39 1.75
N ASN A 27 -5.04 6.88 2.12
CA ASN A 27 -4.95 5.53 2.68
C ASN A 27 -5.61 5.49 4.06
N MET A 28 -6.54 4.55 4.22
CA MET A 28 -7.41 4.39 5.38
C MET A 28 -7.03 3.19 6.25
N LEU A 29 -6.01 2.42 5.87
CA LEU A 29 -5.59 1.26 6.65
C LEU A 29 -5.09 1.74 8.02
N SER A 30 -5.64 1.20 9.09
CA SER A 30 -5.05 1.35 10.42
C SER A 30 -3.84 0.42 10.58
N ASP A 31 -3.05 0.64 11.64
CA ASP A 31 -1.98 -0.32 11.96
C ASP A 31 -2.54 -1.68 12.38
N ASP A 32 -3.75 -1.72 12.92
CA ASP A 32 -4.46 -2.97 13.22
C ASP A 32 -4.88 -3.70 11.95
N ASP A 33 -5.35 -3.00 10.92
CA ASP A 33 -5.63 -3.60 9.60
C ASP A 33 -4.34 -4.17 8.99
N VAL A 34 -3.25 -3.40 9.03
CA VAL A 34 -1.94 -3.81 8.53
C VAL A 34 -1.45 -5.08 9.24
N LYS A 35 -1.51 -5.10 10.58
CA LYS A 35 -1.11 -6.28 11.36
C LYS A 35 -2.02 -7.47 11.07
N SER A 36 -3.33 -7.27 11.05
CA SER A 36 -4.34 -8.32 10.82
C SER A 36 -4.14 -9.00 9.46
N GLN A 37 -4.04 -8.21 8.39
CA GLN A 37 -3.85 -8.73 7.03
C GLN A 37 -2.48 -9.41 6.88
N SER A 38 -1.41 -8.80 7.40
CA SER A 38 -0.05 -9.35 7.28
C SER A 38 0.16 -10.60 8.11
N ALA A 39 -0.49 -10.69 9.27
CA ALA A 39 -0.50 -11.87 10.13
C ALA A 39 -1.00 -13.10 9.38
N GLY A 40 -2.11 -12.96 8.64
CA GLY A 40 -2.65 -14.03 7.80
C GLY A 40 -1.67 -14.49 6.72
N ALA A 41 -0.98 -13.56 6.05
CA ALA A 41 0.01 -13.90 5.01
C ALA A 41 1.31 -14.51 5.57
N LEU A 42 1.70 -14.15 6.79
CA LEU A 42 2.96 -14.59 7.41
C LEU A 42 2.79 -15.80 8.35
N GLY A 43 1.56 -16.17 8.70
CA GLY A 43 1.28 -17.25 9.65
C GLY A 43 1.56 -16.89 11.12
N TYR A 44 1.38 -15.62 11.52
CA TYR A 44 1.51 -15.15 12.91
C TYR A 44 0.16 -14.70 13.46
N ALA A 45 0.05 -14.51 14.78
CA ALA A 45 -1.05 -13.74 15.33
C ALA A 45 -0.80 -12.23 15.10
N PRO A 46 -1.84 -11.40 14.92
CA PRO A 46 -1.68 -9.95 14.81
C PRO A 46 -0.98 -9.32 16.02
N ALA A 47 -1.20 -9.89 17.21
CA ALA A 47 -0.55 -9.46 18.45
C ALA A 47 0.96 -9.77 18.49
N ASP A 48 1.44 -10.68 17.65
CA ASP A 48 2.87 -10.97 17.52
C ASP A 48 3.60 -10.00 16.61
N LEU A 49 2.88 -9.09 15.95
CA LEU A 49 3.43 -8.17 14.96
C LEU A 49 3.49 -6.74 15.49
N THR A 50 4.65 -6.12 15.31
CA THR A 50 4.87 -4.69 15.53
C THR A 50 5.19 -4.01 14.20
N VAL A 51 4.48 -2.91 13.90
CA VAL A 51 4.81 -2.04 12.77
C VAL A 51 6.05 -1.21 13.14
N ILE A 52 7.16 -1.43 12.45
CA ILE A 52 8.41 -0.70 12.67
C ILE A 52 8.49 0.54 11.76
N ASN A 53 8.05 0.39 10.52
CA ASN A 53 8.02 1.48 9.55
C ASN A 53 6.86 1.23 8.59
N ARG A 54 6.24 2.33 8.15
CA ARG A 54 5.15 2.33 7.19
C ARG A 54 5.28 3.54 6.27
N ARG A 55 5.09 3.30 4.97
CA ARG A 55 4.98 4.37 3.96
C ARG A 55 3.92 4.01 2.94
N THR A 56 3.20 5.01 2.44
CA THR A 56 2.23 4.81 1.36
C THR A 56 2.67 5.60 0.14
N GLN A 57 2.71 4.95 -1.02
CA GLN A 57 3.07 5.55 -2.30
C GLN A 57 2.10 5.06 -3.38
N GLY A 58 1.35 5.99 -3.99
CA GLY A 58 0.24 5.63 -4.86
C GLY A 58 -0.79 4.79 -4.09
N THR A 59 -1.19 3.66 -4.67
CA THR A 59 -2.12 2.71 -4.06
C THR A 59 -1.45 1.67 -3.17
N ASN A 60 -0.13 1.69 -3.04
CA ASN A 60 0.62 0.71 -2.25
C ASN A 60 0.98 1.25 -0.87
N THR A 61 0.75 0.43 0.15
CA THR A 61 1.29 0.61 1.51
C THR A 61 2.42 -0.38 1.72
N TYR A 62 3.62 0.14 1.94
CA TYR A 62 4.83 -0.63 2.23
C TYR A 62 5.07 -0.60 3.73
N VAL A 63 5.21 -1.78 4.33
CA VAL A 63 5.34 -1.93 5.78
C VAL A 63 6.52 -2.82 6.11
N LEU A 64 7.32 -2.38 7.09
CA LEU A 64 8.28 -3.22 7.78
C LEU A 64 7.66 -3.68 9.11
N LEU A 65 7.52 -4.99 9.25
CA LEU A 65 7.00 -5.64 10.46
C LEU A 65 8.14 -6.33 11.21
N LYS A 66 8.04 -6.35 12.54
CA LYS A 66 8.87 -7.17 13.41
C LYS A 66 7.98 -8.10 14.21
N THR A 67 8.34 -9.37 14.29
CA THR A 67 7.66 -10.37 15.12
C THR A 67 8.25 -10.43 16.53
N ASN A 68 7.52 -11.00 17.48
CA ASN A 68 8.00 -11.27 18.85
C ASN A 68 9.25 -12.16 18.89
N ASP A 69 9.41 -13.09 17.93
CA ASP A 69 10.61 -13.92 17.75
C ASP A 69 11.74 -13.20 17.00
N ASN A 70 11.67 -11.87 16.89
CA ASN A 70 12.66 -10.97 16.31
C ASN A 70 12.90 -11.10 14.80
N LYS A 71 12.07 -11.84 14.06
CA LYS A 71 12.12 -11.84 12.59
C LYS A 71 11.55 -10.53 12.05
N GLN A 72 11.99 -10.14 10.85
CA GLN A 72 11.53 -8.94 10.17
C GLN A 72 11.05 -9.25 8.76
N PHE A 73 9.94 -8.64 8.37
CA PHE A 73 9.30 -8.86 7.08
C PHE A 73 8.96 -7.52 6.41
N ASN A 74 9.22 -7.43 5.11
CA ASN A 74 8.68 -6.36 4.28
C ASN A 74 7.39 -6.86 3.64
N CYS A 75 6.31 -6.10 3.79
CA CYS A 75 5.02 -6.39 3.18
C CYS A 75 4.57 -5.24 2.29
N ILE A 76 3.89 -5.57 1.19
CA ILE A 76 3.20 -4.62 0.32
C ILE A 76 1.72 -4.95 0.36
N ILE A 77 0.91 -3.97 0.76
CA ILE A 77 -0.55 -4.03 0.71
C ILE A 77 -1.00 -3.08 -0.41
N ASN A 78 -1.71 -3.62 -1.41
CA ASN A 78 -2.26 -2.81 -2.50
C ASN A 78 -3.73 -2.48 -2.22
N GLY A 79 -4.07 -1.19 -2.29
CA GLY A 79 -5.41 -0.68 -2.00
C GLY A 79 -5.50 0.05 -0.66
N GLY A 80 -6.63 -0.13 0.02
CA GLY A 80 -6.94 0.51 1.29
C GLY A 80 -7.06 2.02 1.22
N ASN A 81 -7.31 2.60 0.03
CA ASN A 81 -7.42 4.04 -0.18
C ASN A 81 -8.75 4.37 -0.87
N ILE A 82 -9.05 5.67 -1.03
CA ILE A 82 -10.34 6.09 -1.57
C ILE A 82 -10.59 5.61 -3.01
N LEU A 83 -9.52 5.44 -3.82
CA LEU A 83 -9.65 4.96 -5.20
C LEU A 83 -10.07 3.49 -5.27
N THR A 84 -9.78 2.73 -4.22
CA THR A 84 -10.24 1.34 -4.06
C THR A 84 -11.46 1.24 -3.13
N PHE A 85 -12.11 2.36 -2.81
CA PHE A 85 -13.20 2.43 -1.84
C PHE A 85 -12.87 1.74 -0.50
N GLY A 86 -11.61 1.82 -0.07
CA GLY A 86 -11.12 1.17 1.15
C GLY A 86 -10.80 -0.32 1.02
N MET A 87 -11.14 -0.98 -0.10
CA MET A 87 -10.78 -2.38 -0.32
C MET A 87 -9.26 -2.55 -0.52
N SER A 88 -8.70 -3.66 -0.03
CA SER A 88 -7.30 -4.03 -0.21
C SER A 88 -7.12 -5.49 -0.61
N ASN A 89 -6.08 -5.76 -1.39
CA ASN A 89 -5.67 -7.12 -1.71
C ASN A 89 -4.89 -7.74 -0.54
N PRO A 90 -4.85 -9.08 -0.45
CA PRO A 90 -3.96 -9.76 0.49
C PRO A 90 -2.51 -9.27 0.38
N PRO A 91 -1.80 -9.09 1.50
CA PRO A 91 -0.43 -8.60 1.47
C PRO A 91 0.52 -9.60 0.83
N ALA A 92 1.44 -9.10 0.03
CA ALA A 92 2.61 -9.84 -0.41
C ALA A 92 3.78 -9.53 0.53
N CYS A 93 4.28 -10.54 1.25
CA CYS A 93 5.34 -10.38 2.23
C CYS A 93 6.58 -11.20 1.89
N ALA A 94 7.76 -10.72 2.30
CA ALA A 94 9.00 -11.48 2.27
C ALA A 94 9.88 -11.12 3.49
N PRO A 95 10.79 -12.01 3.92
CA PRO A 95 11.79 -11.67 4.92
C PRO A 95 12.56 -10.41 4.52
N LYS A 96 12.94 -9.59 5.50
CA LYS A 96 13.72 -8.37 5.24
C LYS A 96 15.02 -8.72 4.50
N GLY A 97 15.27 -7.99 3.42
CA GLY A 97 16.43 -8.22 2.53
C GLY A 97 16.16 -9.22 1.40
N GLN A 98 15.00 -9.89 1.38
CA GLN A 98 14.57 -10.74 0.27
C GLN A 98 13.59 -10.00 -0.65
N PRO A 99 13.59 -10.30 -1.96
CA PRO A 99 12.61 -9.73 -2.88
C PRO A 99 11.20 -10.26 -2.57
N ILE A 100 10.21 -9.37 -2.65
CA ILE A 100 8.80 -9.75 -2.57
C ILE A 100 8.39 -10.33 -3.92
N LYS A 101 8.04 -11.61 -3.93
CA LYS A 101 7.48 -12.28 -5.11
C LYS A 101 5.97 -12.06 -5.14
N SER A 102 5.55 -10.87 -5.54
CA SER A 102 4.13 -10.60 -5.78
C SER A 102 3.76 -10.98 -7.22
N ALA A 103 2.87 -11.96 -7.39
CA ALA A 103 2.14 -12.12 -8.65
C ALA A 103 1.06 -11.02 -8.72
N PRO A 104 0.83 -10.39 -9.89
CA PRO A 104 -0.10 -9.27 -10.01
C PRO A 104 -1.58 -9.61 -9.68
N PHE A 105 -1.93 -10.89 -9.49
CA PHE A 105 -3.31 -11.34 -9.21
C PHE A 105 -3.41 -12.45 -8.16
N GLY A 106 -2.50 -12.50 -7.18
CA GLY A 106 -2.46 -13.62 -6.23
C GLY A 106 -1.88 -14.88 -6.88
N GLY A 107 -1.12 -15.65 -6.10
CA GLY A 107 -0.59 -16.94 -6.52
C GLY A 107 -1.61 -18.05 -6.33
#